data_AF-A0A353CCJ5-F1
#
_entry.id   AF-A0A353CCJ5-F1
#
_cell.length_a   1.000
_cell.length_b   1.000
_cell.length_c   1.000
_cell.angle_alpha   90.00
_cell.angle_beta   90.00
_cell.angle_gamma   90.00
#
_symmetry.space_group_name_H-M   'P 1'
#
loop_
_entity.id
_entity.type
_entity.pdbx_description
1 polymer ?
#
loop_
_entity_poly.entity_id
_entity_poly.type
_entity_poly.pdbx_seq_one_letter_code
_entity_poly.pdbx_strand_id
1 'polypeptide(L)'
;MNKEVVFVLEPDFGRVTVEISQSTTNAVDDLANDFGRRVNVNCAKPAENKRHLPVLQPRYAPREQSGFDKFSIWLYRLYHNSVVDRPGRRSVVQVSGCSIRCEHCIVPPTHRKENGKLVSISSIVDEIVAHRDEHDGVTILGGEPFGQPESVAELVSRLKNHGFNVTVYSGYTIVQLIHLRLAAIDYILTQIDLLIDGPFISEMRDGAGEYRGSRNQQLIGR
;
A
#
# COMPACT_ATOMS: atom_id res chain seq x y z
N MET A 1 6.27 -5.69 25.85
CA MET A 1 6.59 -5.25 24.49
C MET A 1 7.61 -4.14 24.60
N ASN A 2 8.70 -4.20 23.83
CA ASN A 2 9.74 -3.17 23.85
C ASN A 2 9.25 -1.91 23.13
N LYS A 3 9.68 -0.73 23.57
CA LYS A 3 9.48 0.53 22.84
C LYS A 3 10.39 0.51 21.62
N GLU A 4 9.82 0.60 20.43
CA GLU A 4 10.57 0.58 19.17
C GLU A 4 10.32 1.90 18.43
N VAL A 5 11.42 2.56 18.03
CA VAL A 5 11.43 3.76 17.20
C VAL A 5 12.05 3.35 15.87
N VAL A 6 11.27 3.40 14.79
CA VAL A 6 11.74 3.12 13.43
C VAL A 6 11.90 4.44 12.71
N PHE A 7 13.10 4.67 12.18
CA PHE A 7 13.38 5.82 11.33
C PHE A 7 13.35 5.34 9.89
N VAL A 8 12.35 5.77 9.14
CA VAL A 8 12.30 5.62 7.68
C VAL A 8 12.93 6.87 7.08
N LEU A 9 14.17 6.73 6.65
CA LEU A 9 14.89 7.79 5.95
C LEU A 9 14.42 7.82 4.50
N GLU A 10 13.89 8.97 4.07
CA GLU A 10 13.41 9.20 2.71
C GLU A 10 14.35 10.22 2.02
N PRO A 11 15.55 9.79 1.59
CA PRO A 11 16.59 10.69 1.10
C PRO A 11 16.15 11.48 -0.14
N ASP A 12 15.31 10.88 -0.98
CA ASP A 12 14.75 11.52 -2.18
C ASP A 12 13.94 12.79 -1.85
N PHE A 13 13.44 12.90 -0.62
CA PHE A 13 12.54 13.96 -0.18
C PHE A 13 13.15 14.87 0.87
N GLY A 14 14.35 14.54 1.38
CA GLY A 14 14.91 15.18 2.56
C GLY A 14 14.00 15.05 3.79
N ARG A 15 13.27 13.93 3.90
CA ARG A 15 12.31 13.67 4.98
C ARG A 15 12.76 12.49 5.82
N VAL A 16 12.40 12.55 7.10
CA VAL A 16 12.51 11.44 8.04
C VAL A 16 11.11 11.15 8.55
N THR A 17 10.61 9.96 8.23
CA THR A 17 9.37 9.47 8.83
C THR A 17 9.76 8.67 10.06
N VAL A 18 9.27 9.11 11.22
CA VAL A 18 9.51 8.43 12.49
C VAL A 18 8.26 7.64 12.86
N GLU A 19 8.39 6.33 12.91
CA GLU A 19 7.36 5.44 13.44
C GLU A 19 7.69 5.14 14.90
N ILE A 20 6.76 5.41 15.81
CA ILE A 20 6.98 5.12 17.22
C ILE A 20 5.89 4.22 17.76
N SER A 21 6.27 3.02 18.18
CA SER A 21 5.37 2.09 18.87
C SER A 21 5.37 2.38 20.38
N GLN A 22 4.17 2.65 20.94
CA GLN A 22 3.93 2.79 22.39
C GLN A 22 4.81 3.84 23.13
N SER A 23 5.28 4.92 22.48
CA SER A 23 5.93 6.04 23.20
C SER A 23 4.96 7.14 23.61
N THR A 24 5.38 7.89 24.62
CA THR A 24 4.76 9.15 25.05
C THR A 24 5.04 10.25 24.02
N THR A 25 4.06 11.12 23.77
CA THR A 25 4.14 12.28 22.86
C THR A 25 5.44 13.08 22.95
N ASN A 26 6.01 13.18 24.16
CA ASN A 26 7.27 13.91 24.41
C ASN A 26 8.44 13.44 23.53
N ALA A 27 8.58 12.13 23.27
CA ALA A 27 9.69 11.63 22.45
C ALA A 27 9.56 12.02 20.96
N VAL A 28 8.32 12.20 20.48
CA VAL A 28 8.05 12.70 19.12
C VAL A 28 8.34 14.20 19.03
N ASP A 29 8.02 14.94 20.09
CA ASP A 29 8.20 16.39 20.13
C ASP A 29 9.69 16.77 20.24
N ASP A 30 10.48 15.99 21.00
CA ASP A 30 11.94 16.15 21.04
C ASP A 30 12.58 15.91 19.67
N LEU A 31 12.16 14.85 18.95
CA LEU A 31 12.62 14.58 17.58
C LEU A 31 12.21 15.69 16.60
N ALA A 32 11.01 16.27 16.75
CA ALA A 32 10.60 17.39 15.93
C ALA A 32 11.50 18.61 16.13
N ASN A 33 11.98 18.87 17.35
CA ASN A 33 12.92 19.98 17.59
C ASN A 33 14.26 19.76 16.87
N ASP A 34 14.72 18.51 16.77
CA ASP A 34 15.99 18.18 16.12
C ASP A 34 15.88 18.11 14.59
N PHE A 35 14.75 17.62 14.05
CA PHE A 35 14.55 17.37 12.61
C PHE A 35 13.70 18.43 11.88
N GLY A 36 13.11 19.38 12.60
CA GLY A 36 12.36 20.51 12.03
C GLY A 36 10.83 20.35 12.07
N ARG A 37 10.12 20.93 11.09
CA ARG A 37 8.66 21.06 11.17
C ARG A 37 7.95 19.69 11.11
N ARG A 38 7.32 19.29 12.21
CA ARG A 38 6.45 18.11 12.29
C ARG A 38 5.23 18.27 11.38
N VAL A 39 4.92 17.21 10.63
CA VAL A 39 3.64 17.03 9.94
C VAL A 39 3.05 15.71 10.44
N ASN A 40 1.88 15.77 11.09
CA ASN A 40 1.19 14.54 11.48
C ASN A 40 0.62 13.86 10.24
N VAL A 41 1.11 12.66 9.97
CA VAL A 41 0.45 11.70 9.08
C VAL A 41 -0.46 10.85 9.95
N ASN A 42 -1.76 10.80 9.65
CA ASN A 42 -2.72 10.04 10.45
C ASN A 42 -2.36 8.54 10.37
N CYS A 43 -1.78 8.00 11.43
CA CYS A 43 -1.50 6.57 11.58
C CYS A 43 -2.14 6.03 12.86
N ALA A 44 -2.81 4.88 12.73
CA ALA A 44 -3.25 3.91 13.77
C ALA A 44 -4.26 4.34 14.88
N LYS A 45 -5.50 3.86 14.75
CA LYS A 45 -6.71 3.85 15.60
C LYS A 45 -7.82 2.95 14.96
N PRO A 46 -8.14 1.76 15.53
CA PRO A 46 -8.92 0.70 14.88
C PRO A 46 -10.22 1.14 14.21
N ALA A 47 -10.49 0.68 12.98
CA ALA A 47 -11.75 0.97 12.30
C ALA A 47 -12.96 0.25 12.94
N GLU A 48 -13.98 1.03 13.33
CA GLU A 48 -15.22 0.55 13.97
C GLU A 48 -16.25 0.00 12.97
N ASN A 49 -16.14 0.34 11.67
CA ASN A 49 -17.10 -0.02 10.62
C ASN A 49 -16.41 -0.69 9.42
N LYS A 50 -16.43 -2.02 9.35
CA LYS A 50 -15.92 -2.78 8.19
C LYS A 50 -17.03 -2.93 7.14
N ARG A 51 -16.76 -2.51 5.90
CA ARG A 51 -17.52 -2.98 4.72
C ARG A 51 -16.85 -4.24 4.17
N HIS A 52 -17.65 -5.17 3.69
CA HIS A 52 -17.15 -6.41 3.10
C HIS A 52 -16.80 -6.20 1.63
N LEU A 53 -15.67 -6.76 1.19
CA LEU A 53 -15.34 -6.86 -0.23
C LEU A 53 -16.45 -7.63 -0.97
N PRO A 54 -16.86 -7.19 -2.16
CA PRO A 54 -17.90 -7.86 -2.93
C PRO A 54 -17.43 -9.26 -3.36
N VAL A 55 -18.36 -10.22 -3.35
CA VAL A 55 -18.14 -11.52 -3.97
C VAL A 55 -18.35 -11.36 -5.48
N LEU A 56 -17.27 -11.04 -6.21
CA LEU A 56 -17.26 -11.07 -7.66
C LEU A 56 -16.95 -12.50 -8.11
N GLN A 57 -17.58 -12.97 -9.20
CA GLN A 57 -17.12 -14.20 -9.86
C GLN A 57 -15.93 -13.84 -10.75
N PRO A 58 -14.69 -14.22 -10.40
CA PRO A 58 -13.53 -13.89 -11.21
C PRO A 58 -13.65 -14.62 -12.54
N ARG A 59 -13.61 -13.89 -13.66
CA ARG A 59 -13.46 -14.48 -15.00
C ARG A 59 -12.02 -14.93 -15.30
N TYR A 60 -11.16 -14.91 -14.28
CA TYR A 60 -9.76 -15.25 -14.35
C TYR A 60 -9.54 -16.67 -13.81
N ALA A 61 -9.15 -17.59 -14.68
CA ALA A 61 -8.68 -18.91 -14.25
C ALA A 61 -7.25 -18.78 -13.68
N PRO A 62 -6.93 -19.42 -12.53
CA PRO A 62 -5.54 -19.54 -12.09
C PRO A 62 -4.73 -20.17 -13.22
N ARG A 63 -3.68 -19.48 -13.69
CA ARG A 63 -2.82 -20.02 -14.74
C ARG A 63 -1.67 -20.81 -14.12
N GLU A 64 -1.40 -21.98 -14.68
CA GLU A 64 -0.25 -22.80 -14.29
C GLU A 64 1.07 -22.02 -14.42
N GLN A 65 1.96 -22.27 -13.46
CA GLN A 65 3.26 -21.63 -13.33
C GLN A 65 4.15 -21.99 -14.53
N SER A 66 4.18 -21.16 -15.56
CA SER A 66 5.25 -21.22 -16.57
C SER A 66 6.46 -20.46 -16.02
N GLY A 67 7.61 -21.14 -15.92
CA GLY A 67 8.87 -20.62 -15.35
C GLY A 67 9.57 -19.47 -16.12
N PHE A 68 8.81 -18.58 -16.75
CA PHE A 68 9.31 -17.33 -17.35
C PHE A 68 8.52 -16.13 -16.81
N ASP A 69 9.24 -15.08 -16.42
CA ASP A 69 8.70 -13.82 -15.90
C ASP A 69 7.94 -13.04 -17.00
N LYS A 70 6.69 -13.41 -17.25
CA LYS A 70 5.84 -12.75 -18.24
C LYS A 70 5.35 -11.37 -17.79
N PHE A 71 5.34 -11.11 -16.48
CA PHE A 71 4.81 -9.90 -15.90
C PHE A 71 5.91 -9.05 -15.26
N SER A 72 5.83 -7.76 -15.52
CA SER A 72 6.67 -6.75 -14.88
C SER A 72 5.81 -5.59 -14.42
N ILE A 73 6.25 -4.91 -13.37
CA ILE A 73 5.57 -3.76 -12.78
C ILE A 73 6.54 -2.60 -12.67
N TRP A 74 6.06 -1.40 -12.94
CA TRP A 74 6.78 -0.18 -12.64
C TRP A 74 6.74 0.04 -11.13
N LEU A 75 7.88 -0.20 -10.49
CA LEU A 75 8.10 -0.17 -9.06
C LEU A 75 8.90 1.08 -8.70
N TYR A 76 8.39 1.90 -7.78
CA TYR A 76 9.16 3.02 -7.24
C TYR A 76 10.15 2.53 -6.19
N ARG A 77 9.65 1.81 -5.17
CA ARG A 77 10.49 1.16 -4.14
C ARG A 77 9.78 -0.03 -3.52
N LEU A 78 10.58 -0.90 -2.91
CA LEU A 78 10.16 -1.99 -2.04
C LEU A 78 10.89 -1.80 -0.70
N TYR A 79 10.15 -1.86 0.41
CA TYR A 79 10.70 -1.74 1.75
C TYR A 79 9.96 -2.65 2.73
N HIS A 80 10.61 -2.99 3.84
CA HIS A 80 10.11 -3.94 4.84
C HIS A 80 9.91 -3.25 6.20
N ASN A 81 9.30 -3.96 7.16
CA ASN A 81 9.09 -3.52 8.54
C ASN A 81 8.21 -2.26 8.74
N SER A 82 7.35 -1.89 7.78
CA SER A 82 6.43 -0.77 7.96
C SER A 82 5.33 -1.10 8.97
N VAL A 83 5.08 -0.22 9.95
CA VAL A 83 3.94 -0.35 10.88
C VAL A 83 2.82 0.67 10.63
N VAL A 84 2.99 1.57 9.64
CA VAL A 84 2.04 2.65 9.33
C VAL A 84 1.15 2.36 8.13
N ASP A 85 1.56 1.47 7.24
CA ASP A 85 0.89 1.20 5.96
C ASP A 85 -0.24 0.16 6.06
N ARG A 86 -0.45 -0.48 7.23
CA ARG A 86 -1.57 -1.40 7.62
C ARG A 86 -1.29 -1.93 9.06
N PRO A 87 -2.24 -2.54 9.82
CA PRO A 87 -1.91 -3.25 11.05
C PRO A 87 -0.92 -4.39 10.81
N GLY A 88 -0.08 -4.62 11.82
CA GLY A 88 1.04 -5.55 11.75
C GLY A 88 2.25 -4.91 11.07
N ARG A 89 3.31 -5.70 10.90
CA ARG A 89 4.49 -5.28 10.13
C ARG A 89 4.29 -5.63 8.66
N ARG A 90 4.60 -4.71 7.74
CA ARG A 90 4.33 -4.86 6.32
C ARG A 90 5.59 -4.81 5.48
N SER A 91 5.66 -5.70 4.49
CA SER A 91 6.41 -5.44 3.28
C SER A 91 5.58 -4.54 2.37
N VAL A 92 6.15 -3.46 1.87
CA VAL A 92 5.43 -2.46 1.08
C VAL A 92 5.95 -2.42 -0.34
N VAL A 93 5.08 -2.75 -1.28
CA VAL A 93 5.31 -2.63 -2.73
C VAL A 93 4.75 -1.28 -3.17
N GLN A 94 5.61 -0.28 -3.32
CA GLN A 94 5.23 1.05 -3.78
C GLN A 94 5.40 1.17 -5.29
N VAL A 95 4.30 1.17 -6.04
CA VAL A 95 4.30 1.25 -7.51
C VAL A 95 4.52 2.68 -8.01
N SER A 96 5.06 2.82 -9.23
CA SER A 96 5.13 4.10 -9.96
C SER A 96 4.13 4.16 -11.11
N GLY A 97 3.73 5.39 -11.46
CA GLY A 97 2.64 5.72 -12.39
C GLY A 97 1.33 6.00 -11.68
N CYS A 98 0.86 7.24 -11.73
CA CYS A 98 -0.48 7.63 -11.24
C CYS A 98 -1.12 8.62 -12.22
N SER A 99 -2.29 8.26 -12.77
CA SER A 99 -3.11 9.17 -13.58
C SER A 99 -3.92 10.15 -12.74
N ILE A 100 -4.19 9.83 -11.47
CA ILE A 100 -5.06 10.61 -10.58
C ILE A 100 -4.35 11.89 -10.13
N ARG A 101 -3.08 11.80 -9.74
CA ARG A 101 -2.22 12.93 -9.37
C ARG A 101 -2.89 13.88 -8.37
N CYS A 102 -3.40 13.33 -7.28
CA CYS A 102 -4.14 14.08 -6.26
C CYS A 102 -3.41 15.37 -5.87
N GLU A 103 -4.16 16.45 -5.70
CA GLU A 103 -3.60 17.68 -5.16
C GLU A 103 -3.03 17.44 -3.77
N HIS A 104 -1.84 17.98 -3.49
CA HIS A 104 -1.10 17.72 -2.25
C HIS A 104 -0.82 16.23 -1.96
N CYS A 105 -0.69 15.40 -3.00
CA CYS A 105 -0.23 14.02 -2.86
C CYS A 105 1.05 13.94 -2.02
N ILE A 106 1.12 12.96 -1.10
CA ILE A 106 2.27 12.77 -0.21
C ILE A 106 3.44 12.03 -0.87
N VAL A 107 3.18 11.35 -1.99
CA VAL A 107 4.18 10.61 -2.79
C VAL A 107 4.24 11.06 -4.25
N PRO A 108 4.40 12.38 -4.53
CA PRO A 108 4.29 12.91 -5.90
C PRO A 108 5.32 12.36 -6.90
N PRO A 109 6.54 11.92 -6.52
CA PRO A 109 7.47 11.26 -7.44
C PRO A 109 6.93 9.98 -8.04
N THR A 110 5.97 9.32 -7.41
CA THR A 110 5.34 8.11 -7.98
C THR A 110 4.39 8.44 -9.15
N HIS A 111 4.11 9.71 -9.47
CA HIS A 111 3.18 10.07 -10.54
C HIS A 111 3.64 9.65 -11.94
N ARG A 112 4.94 9.72 -12.22
CA ARG A 112 5.54 9.29 -13.49
C ARG A 112 6.06 7.86 -13.35
N LYS A 113 5.79 7.01 -14.33
CA LYS A 113 6.23 5.59 -14.29
C LYS A 113 7.75 5.50 -14.29
N GLU A 114 8.38 6.39 -15.05
CA GLU A 114 9.82 6.49 -15.32
C GLU A 114 10.63 6.89 -14.09
N ASN A 115 9.99 7.41 -13.04
CA ASN A 115 10.64 7.66 -11.75
C ASN A 115 10.86 6.37 -10.94
N GLY A 116 10.24 5.26 -11.36
CA GLY A 116 10.53 3.93 -10.84
C GLY A 116 11.34 3.09 -11.83
N LYS A 117 11.46 1.81 -11.54
CA LYS A 117 12.12 0.80 -12.37
C LYS A 117 11.11 -0.25 -12.80
N LEU A 118 11.24 -0.74 -14.03
CA LEU A 118 10.47 -1.90 -14.47
C LEU A 118 11.11 -3.15 -13.86
N VAL A 119 10.38 -3.83 -12.96
CA VAL A 119 10.87 -4.99 -12.20
C VAL A 119 9.95 -6.17 -12.44
N SER A 120 10.51 -7.37 -12.50
CA SER A 120 9.72 -8.58 -12.70
C SER A 120 8.94 -8.97 -11.45
N ILE A 121 7.78 -9.61 -11.62
CA ILE A 121 6.97 -10.04 -10.46
C ILE A 121 7.68 -11.12 -9.65
N SER A 122 8.42 -12.05 -10.27
CA SER A 122 9.17 -13.06 -9.49
C SER A 122 10.18 -12.42 -8.57
N SER A 123 10.96 -11.43 -9.05
CA SER A 123 11.95 -10.74 -8.22
C SER A 123 11.34 -10.07 -6.99
N ILE A 124 10.15 -9.47 -7.11
CA ILE A 124 9.45 -8.87 -5.96
C ILE A 124 8.99 -9.94 -4.97
N VAL A 125 8.44 -11.04 -5.47
CA VAL A 125 7.96 -12.14 -4.61
C VAL A 125 9.11 -12.81 -3.88
N ASP A 126 10.22 -13.07 -4.57
CA ASP A 126 11.42 -13.68 -3.99
C ASP A 126 11.98 -12.82 -2.85
N GLU A 127 12.07 -11.50 -3.05
CA GLU A 127 12.52 -10.55 -2.02
C GLU A 127 11.60 -10.55 -0.80
N ILE A 128 10.28 -10.53 -1.02
CA ILE A 128 9.28 -10.56 0.07
C ILE A 128 9.34 -11.87 0.85
N VAL A 129 9.52 -13.01 0.16
CA VAL A 129 9.61 -14.33 0.78
C VAL A 129 10.92 -14.48 1.56
N ALA A 130 12.03 -13.95 1.05
CA ALA A 130 13.31 -13.96 1.74
C ALA A 130 13.26 -13.25 3.10
N HIS A 131 12.44 -12.20 3.22
CA HIS A 131 12.24 -11.43 4.45
C HIS A 131 10.97 -11.83 5.23
N ARG A 132 10.41 -13.03 5.01
CA ARG A 132 9.11 -13.45 5.58
C ARG A 132 9.00 -13.27 7.10
N ASP A 133 10.08 -13.49 7.84
CA ASP A 133 10.06 -13.42 9.31
C ASP A 133 10.01 -11.97 9.85
N GLU A 134 10.10 -10.97 8.96
CA GLU A 134 10.10 -9.55 9.32
C GLU A 134 8.72 -8.89 9.16
N HIS A 135 7.75 -9.57 8.53
CA HIS A 135 6.44 -8.99 8.24
C HIS A 135 5.29 -10.00 8.29
N ASP A 136 4.12 -9.49 8.61
CA ASP A 136 2.88 -10.25 8.74
C ASP A 136 2.02 -10.17 7.45
N GLY A 137 2.56 -9.54 6.39
CA GLY A 137 1.94 -9.46 5.07
C GLY A 137 2.41 -8.28 4.23
N VAL A 138 1.75 -8.09 3.09
CA VAL A 138 2.17 -7.17 2.04
C VAL A 138 1.16 -6.05 1.80
N THR A 139 1.60 -4.80 1.78
CA THR A 139 0.79 -3.66 1.34
C THR A 139 1.25 -3.21 -0.04
N ILE A 140 0.32 -3.12 -0.98
CA ILE A 140 0.56 -2.59 -2.33
C ILE A 140 -0.06 -1.19 -2.39
N LEU A 141 0.79 -0.17 -2.60
CA LEU A 141 0.37 1.24 -2.62
C LEU A 141 1.22 2.04 -3.61
N GLY A 142 1.13 3.37 -3.56
CA GLY A 142 2.05 4.27 -4.27
C GLY A 142 1.32 5.13 -5.28
N GLY A 143 1.82 5.11 -6.53
CA GLY A 143 1.19 5.81 -7.64
C GLY A 143 -0.28 5.41 -7.79
N GLU A 144 -0.59 4.41 -8.59
CA GLU A 144 -1.93 3.81 -8.63
C GLU A 144 -1.81 2.32 -9.00
N PRO A 145 -1.98 1.40 -8.04
CA PRO A 145 -1.90 -0.04 -8.31
C PRO A 145 -2.83 -0.50 -9.42
N PHE A 146 -4.06 0.01 -9.49
CA PHE A 146 -5.01 -0.36 -10.55
C PHE A 146 -4.69 0.29 -11.91
N GLY A 147 -3.62 1.09 -12.01
CA GLY A 147 -3.02 1.53 -13.27
C GLY A 147 -2.10 0.49 -13.92
N GLN A 148 -1.85 -0.64 -13.25
CA GLN A 148 -1.08 -1.79 -13.74
C GLN A 148 -1.78 -3.12 -13.35
N PRO A 149 -3.08 -3.29 -13.68
CA PRO A 149 -3.92 -4.28 -13.03
C PRO A 149 -3.51 -5.73 -13.32
N GLU A 150 -2.98 -6.06 -14.50
CA GLU A 150 -2.53 -7.41 -14.82
C GLU A 150 -1.32 -7.83 -13.98
N SER A 151 -0.33 -6.93 -13.83
CA SER A 151 0.86 -7.19 -13.03
C SER A 151 0.54 -7.25 -11.53
N VAL A 152 -0.39 -6.42 -11.06
CA VAL A 152 -0.88 -6.48 -9.67
C VAL A 152 -1.68 -7.76 -9.42
N ALA A 153 -2.50 -8.22 -10.37
CA ALA A 153 -3.22 -9.49 -10.24
C ALA A 153 -2.26 -10.69 -10.13
N GLU A 154 -1.21 -10.73 -10.95
CA GLU A 154 -0.16 -11.74 -10.86
C GLU A 154 0.58 -11.69 -9.51
N LEU A 155 0.95 -10.49 -9.05
CA LEU A 155 1.60 -10.30 -7.75
C LEU A 155 0.70 -10.79 -6.61
N VAL A 156 -0.57 -10.39 -6.60
CA VAL A 156 -1.56 -10.83 -5.59
C VAL A 156 -1.69 -12.35 -5.61
N SER A 157 -1.83 -12.97 -6.79
CA SER A 157 -1.92 -14.43 -6.93
C SER A 157 -0.75 -15.14 -6.24
N ARG A 158 0.49 -14.73 -6.55
CA ARG A 158 1.69 -15.34 -5.96
C ARG A 158 1.79 -15.11 -4.47
N LEU A 159 1.51 -13.90 -4.00
CA LEU A 159 1.53 -13.58 -2.57
C LEU A 159 0.50 -14.41 -1.79
N LYS A 160 -0.71 -14.59 -2.33
CA LYS A 160 -1.75 -15.44 -1.72
C LYS A 160 -1.34 -16.91 -1.73
N ASN A 161 -0.71 -17.42 -2.79
CA ASN A 161 -0.17 -18.79 -2.81
C ASN A 161 0.91 -19.02 -1.75
N HIS A 162 1.65 -17.97 -1.40
CA HIS A 162 2.62 -17.97 -0.30
C HIS A 162 2.01 -17.71 1.09
N GLY A 163 0.68 -17.63 1.19
CA GLY A 163 -0.06 -17.45 2.44
C GLY A 163 -0.04 -16.04 3.01
N PHE A 164 0.39 -15.03 2.25
CA PHE A 164 0.45 -13.67 2.76
C PHE A 164 -0.93 -12.99 2.85
N ASN A 165 -1.09 -12.14 3.87
CA ASN A 165 -2.16 -11.16 3.93
C ASN A 165 -1.84 -9.98 3.00
N VAL A 166 -2.76 -9.59 2.13
CA VAL A 166 -2.54 -8.55 1.12
C VAL A 166 -3.51 -7.40 1.31
N THR A 167 -2.96 -6.19 1.43
CA THR A 167 -3.70 -4.92 1.44
C THR A 167 -3.36 -4.13 0.18
N VAL A 168 -4.35 -3.46 -0.42
CA VAL A 168 -4.15 -2.58 -1.57
C VAL A 168 -4.72 -1.19 -1.29
N TYR A 169 -3.96 -0.15 -1.58
CA TYR A 169 -4.44 1.23 -1.64
C TYR A 169 -4.81 1.59 -3.08
N SER A 170 -5.88 2.34 -3.27
CA SER A 170 -6.23 2.92 -4.57
C SER A 170 -6.84 4.29 -4.41
N GLY A 171 -6.52 5.19 -5.34
CA GLY A 171 -7.24 6.44 -5.52
C GLY A 171 -8.59 6.27 -6.22
N TYR A 172 -8.90 5.09 -6.77
CA TYR A 172 -10.25 4.76 -7.24
C TYR A 172 -11.10 4.22 -6.10
N THR A 173 -12.39 4.52 -6.13
CA THR A 173 -13.38 3.87 -5.26
C THR A 173 -13.67 2.46 -5.74
N ILE A 174 -14.09 1.56 -4.85
CA ILE A 174 -14.46 0.19 -5.21
C ILE A 174 -15.55 0.14 -6.28
N VAL A 175 -16.49 1.10 -6.26
CA VAL A 175 -17.57 1.20 -7.25
C VAL A 175 -16.99 1.51 -8.63
N GLN A 176 -16.04 2.45 -8.71
CA GLN A 176 -15.33 2.74 -9.96
C GLN A 176 -14.57 1.50 -10.46
N LEU A 177 -13.85 0.80 -9.57
CA LEU A 177 -13.09 -0.39 -9.92
C LEU A 177 -13.97 -1.50 -10.49
N ILE A 178 -15.11 -1.80 -9.85
CA ILE A 178 -16.09 -2.80 -10.36
C ILE A 178 -16.65 -2.38 -11.72
N HIS A 179 -16.91 -1.08 -11.92
CA HIS A 179 -17.46 -0.58 -13.18
C HIS A 179 -16.49 -0.69 -14.37
N LEU A 180 -15.18 -0.80 -14.13
CA LEU A 180 -14.21 -1.03 -15.20
C LEU A 180 -14.36 -2.42 -15.85
N ARG A 181 -14.97 -3.40 -15.16
CA ARG A 181 -15.24 -4.77 -15.65
C ARG A 181 -14.00 -5.47 -16.23
N LEU A 182 -12.83 -5.19 -15.67
CA LEU A 182 -11.56 -5.82 -16.05
C LEU A 182 -11.33 -7.07 -15.21
N ALA A 183 -11.08 -8.21 -15.86
CA ALA A 183 -10.91 -9.50 -15.18
C ALA A 183 -9.78 -9.50 -14.14
N ALA A 184 -8.70 -8.75 -14.40
CA ALA A 184 -7.60 -8.60 -13.45
C ALA A 184 -8.02 -7.83 -12.19
N ILE A 185 -8.83 -6.78 -12.33
CA ILE A 185 -9.37 -6.01 -11.20
C ILE A 185 -10.34 -6.86 -10.39
N ASP A 186 -11.26 -7.57 -11.07
CA ASP A 186 -12.19 -8.50 -10.42
C ASP A 186 -11.41 -9.56 -9.62
N TYR A 187 -10.34 -10.11 -10.20
CA TYR A 187 -9.47 -11.04 -9.50
C TYR A 187 -8.82 -10.41 -8.26
N ILE A 188 -8.17 -9.25 -8.37
CA ILE A 188 -7.55 -8.55 -7.24
C ILE A 188 -8.57 -8.37 -6.11
N LEU A 189 -9.74 -7.79 -6.39
CA LEU A 189 -10.78 -7.51 -5.40
C LEU A 189 -11.31 -8.78 -4.72
N THR A 190 -11.23 -9.94 -5.37
CA THR A 190 -11.64 -11.24 -4.80
C THR A 190 -10.52 -11.99 -4.09
N GLN A 191 -9.28 -11.51 -4.11
CA GLN A 191 -8.15 -12.21 -3.47
C GLN A 191 -7.56 -11.44 -2.30
N ILE A 192 -7.61 -10.10 -2.33
CA ILE A 192 -7.05 -9.25 -1.27
C ILE A 192 -7.87 -9.32 0.01
N ASP A 193 -7.23 -8.98 1.13
CA ASP A 193 -7.82 -9.01 2.46
C ASP A 193 -8.34 -7.63 2.90
N LEU A 194 -7.74 -6.55 2.39
CA LEU A 194 -8.22 -5.18 2.57
C LEU A 194 -7.97 -4.32 1.32
N LEU A 195 -8.97 -3.55 0.92
CA LEU A 195 -8.87 -2.41 0.03
C LEU A 195 -9.03 -1.12 0.84
N ILE A 196 -8.15 -0.14 0.61
CA ILE A 196 -8.33 1.25 1.05
C ILE A 196 -8.55 2.08 -0.20
N ASP A 197 -9.78 2.57 -0.38
CA ASP A 197 -10.25 3.12 -1.65
C ASP A 197 -10.43 4.65 -1.61
N GLY A 198 -10.46 5.26 -2.81
CA GLY A 198 -10.77 6.67 -3.02
C GLY A 198 -9.55 7.61 -3.02
N PRO A 199 -9.65 8.76 -3.73
CA PRO A 199 -8.53 9.67 -3.89
C PRO A 199 -8.22 10.39 -2.58
N PHE A 200 -6.98 10.86 -2.44
CA PHE A 200 -6.64 11.76 -1.37
C PHE A 200 -7.28 13.14 -1.59
N ILE A 201 -7.93 13.67 -0.56
CA ILE A 201 -8.57 15.00 -0.55
C ILE A 201 -7.99 15.81 0.60
N SER A 202 -7.23 16.87 0.28
CA SER A 202 -6.44 17.65 1.24
C SER A 202 -7.30 18.27 2.35
N GLU A 203 -8.51 18.69 1.99
CA GLU A 203 -9.50 19.35 2.85
C GLU A 203 -10.12 18.37 3.85
N MET A 204 -9.99 17.08 3.57
CA MET A 204 -10.55 15.99 4.37
C MET A 204 -9.47 15.21 5.12
N ARG A 205 -8.22 15.70 5.16
CA ARG A 205 -7.11 15.03 5.86
C ARG A 205 -7.30 14.93 7.37
N ASP A 206 -7.91 15.96 7.98
CA ASP A 206 -8.03 16.04 9.42
C ASP A 206 -9.10 15.06 9.92
N GLY A 207 -8.71 14.21 10.87
CA GLY A 207 -9.59 13.15 11.38
C GLY A 207 -9.94 12.08 10.35
N ALA A 208 -9.11 11.87 9.31
CA ALA A 208 -9.27 10.79 8.34
C ALA A 208 -9.41 9.40 9.00
N GLY A 209 -8.83 9.24 10.18
CA GLY A 209 -8.78 7.98 10.89
C GLY A 209 -7.78 7.03 10.27
N GLU A 210 -7.87 5.77 10.66
CA GLU A 210 -6.84 4.77 10.38
C GLU A 210 -6.50 4.55 8.93
N TYR A 211 -5.20 4.47 8.64
CA TYR A 211 -4.67 4.02 7.35
C TYR A 211 -5.17 4.84 6.16
N ARG A 212 -5.78 6.00 6.41
CA ARG A 212 -6.42 6.87 5.42
C ARG A 212 -5.72 8.21 5.41
N GLY A 213 -5.41 8.68 4.21
CA GLY A 213 -4.98 10.04 3.98
C GLY A 213 -6.13 11.03 4.15
N SER A 214 -7.38 10.66 3.85
CA SER A 214 -8.53 11.57 3.95
C SER A 214 -9.84 10.86 4.31
N ARG A 215 -10.76 11.58 4.98
CA ARG A 215 -12.03 11.04 5.53
C ARG A 215 -12.96 10.39 4.48
N ASN A 216 -12.81 10.72 3.21
CA ASN A 216 -13.59 10.10 2.13
C ASN A 216 -13.20 8.64 1.88
N GLN A 217 -11.96 8.27 2.18
CA GLN A 217 -11.45 6.93 1.92
C GLN A 217 -12.11 5.89 2.84
N GLN A 218 -12.35 4.69 2.31
CA GLN A 218 -13.00 3.61 3.05
C GLN A 218 -12.05 2.42 3.22
N LEU A 219 -12.20 1.72 4.35
CA LEU A 219 -11.57 0.42 4.58
C LEU A 219 -12.58 -0.67 4.24
N ILE A 220 -12.28 -1.46 3.21
CA ILE A 220 -13.17 -2.49 2.68
C ILE A 220 -12.43 -3.82 2.72
N GLY A 221 -12.78 -4.69 3.66
CA GLY A 221 -12.04 -5.92 3.95
C GLY A 221 -12.91 -7.16 3.93
N ARG A 222 -12.32 -8.29 4.32
CA ARG A 222 -13.06 -9.52 4.64
C ARG A 222 -13.25 -9.70 6.14
#